data_AF-A0A8J6CHR8-F1
#
_entry.id   AF-A0A8J6CHR8-F1
#
_cell.length_a   1.000
_cell.length_b   1.000
_cell.length_c   1.000
_cell.angle_alpha   90.00
_cell.angle_beta   90.00
_cell.angle_gamma   90.00
#
_symmetry.space_group_name_H-M   'P 1'
#
loop_
_entity.id
_entity.type
_entity.pdbx_description
1 polymer ?
#
loop_
_entity_poly.entity_id
_entity_poly.type
_entity_poly.pdbx_seq_one_letter_code
_entity_poly.pdbx_strand_id
1 'polypeptide(L)'
;MANASVGRGAAATRVLWQGLVRVRPVQRVLSTSTDQPAPAAEPAARRKQTYRSLIAAAADSLSKSRARGATWGQATQEAVISYRQGKMDDAFKQFLDHALATPKYDLVNGFKSSIEQSLQMTTLQKLREMMPWSKQDPNKLELENQKRIIDNMSPLDLLFPLKINAARKRTIALAAGTISGAVSKLIRHFAQARAIHDFVHARKRWNKPMPNDTKELFELMRVAPSTRGYELMVEANQKRHQKRRRIVNHQRNHFKRGH
;
A
#
# COMPACT_ATOMS: atom_id res chain seq x y z
N MET A 1 55.61 6.89 -13.36
CA MET A 1 55.45 5.87 -12.31
C MET A 1 54.03 5.96 -11.78
N ALA A 2 53.18 5.01 -12.20
CA ALA A 2 51.75 4.99 -11.90
C ALA A 2 51.47 3.81 -10.96
N ASN A 3 50.72 4.03 -9.88
CA ASN A 3 50.20 2.96 -9.05
C ASN A 3 48.67 3.06 -8.96
N ALA A 4 48.04 2.01 -9.46
CA ALA A 4 46.61 1.73 -9.42
C ALA A 4 46.25 1.01 -8.11
N SER A 5 45.13 1.39 -7.48
CA SER A 5 44.50 0.59 -6.44
C SER A 5 43.13 0.12 -6.92
N VAL A 6 43.06 -1.18 -7.20
CA VAL A 6 41.89 -1.92 -7.68
C VAL A 6 40.91 -2.19 -6.53
N GLY A 7 39.65 -1.82 -6.73
CA GLY A 7 38.54 -2.17 -5.85
C GLY A 7 38.10 -3.63 -6.03
N ARG A 8 37.97 -4.36 -4.92
CA ARG A 8 37.33 -5.67 -4.85
C ARG A 8 35.89 -5.51 -4.36
N GLY A 9 34.96 -6.25 -4.94
CA GLY A 9 33.75 -6.67 -4.22
C GLY A 9 32.48 -6.73 -5.06
N ALA A 10 32.25 -7.86 -5.73
CA ALA A 10 30.90 -8.39 -5.97
C ALA A 10 30.98 -9.82 -6.51
N ALA A 11 30.88 -10.81 -5.62
CA ALA A 11 30.60 -12.19 -5.97
C ALA A 11 29.47 -12.69 -5.05
N ALA A 12 28.34 -13.09 -5.66
CA ALA A 12 27.31 -13.97 -5.08
C ALA A 12 26.14 -14.04 -6.09
N THR A 13 26.18 -15.02 -6.99
CA THR A 13 25.46 -16.31 -6.92
C THR A 13 24.12 -16.30 -7.66
N ARG A 14 24.22 -16.81 -8.89
CA ARG A 14 23.15 -17.27 -9.77
C ARG A 14 23.06 -18.78 -9.54
N VAL A 15 21.96 -19.30 -9.00
CA VAL A 15 21.72 -20.74 -8.95
C VAL A 15 20.28 -21.04 -9.39
N LEU A 16 20.21 -21.75 -10.52
CA LEU A 16 19.05 -22.42 -11.09
C LEU A 16 18.40 -23.37 -10.08
N TRP A 17 17.07 -23.44 -10.09
CA TRP A 17 16.34 -24.62 -9.61
C TRP A 17 15.34 -25.06 -10.68
N GLN A 18 15.71 -26.12 -11.40
CA GLN A 18 14.78 -27.06 -12.05
C GLN A 18 14.33 -28.05 -10.98
N GLY A 19 13.03 -28.39 -10.96
CA GLY A 19 12.45 -29.34 -10.02
C GLY A 19 11.23 -30.02 -10.61
N LEU A 20 11.44 -31.28 -10.99
CA LEU A 20 10.58 -32.26 -11.63
C LEU A 20 9.13 -32.33 -11.11
N VAL A 21 8.19 -32.39 -12.06
CA VAL A 21 6.77 -32.65 -11.88
C VAL A 21 6.54 -34.15 -11.62
N ARG A 22 5.87 -34.50 -10.52
CA ARG A 22 5.24 -35.83 -10.34
C ARG A 22 3.76 -35.64 -10.06
N VAL A 23 2.93 -36.04 -11.02
CA VAL A 23 1.46 -36.01 -10.95
C VAL A 23 0.99 -37.24 -10.17
N ARG A 24 0.14 -37.04 -9.15
CA ARG A 24 -0.74 -38.08 -8.60
C ARG A 24 -2.17 -37.54 -8.52
N PRO A 25 -3.20 -38.38 -8.76
CA PRO A 25 -4.59 -37.97 -8.69
C PRO A 25 -5.04 -37.94 -7.22
N VAL A 26 -5.64 -36.83 -6.78
CA VAL A 26 -6.32 -36.72 -5.47
C VAL A 26 -7.81 -36.75 -5.71
N GLN A 27 -8.47 -37.68 -5.02
CA GLN A 27 -9.91 -37.89 -5.04
C GLN A 27 -10.66 -36.70 -4.45
N ARG A 28 -11.77 -36.37 -5.11
CA ARG A 28 -12.69 -35.27 -4.83
C ARG A 28 -13.62 -35.67 -3.68
N VAL A 29 -13.50 -35.00 -2.53
CA VAL A 29 -14.52 -35.06 -1.46
C VAL A 29 -15.29 -33.74 -1.47
N LEU A 30 -16.59 -33.84 -1.74
CA LEU A 30 -17.55 -32.75 -1.74
C LEU A 30 -18.08 -32.56 -0.32
N SER A 31 -18.03 -31.35 0.21
CA SER A 31 -18.89 -30.90 1.30
C SER A 31 -19.52 -29.57 0.93
N THR A 32 -20.84 -29.60 0.81
CA THR A 32 -21.76 -28.50 0.51
C THR A 32 -22.14 -27.78 1.79
N SER A 33 -22.25 -26.44 1.75
CA SER A 33 -23.22 -25.61 2.50
C SER A 33 -22.65 -24.23 2.82
N THR A 34 -22.90 -23.23 1.96
CA THR A 34 -23.10 -21.84 2.40
C THR A 34 -23.94 -21.10 1.36
N ASP A 35 -25.19 -20.80 1.70
CA ASP A 35 -26.11 -19.96 0.92
C ASP A 35 -25.63 -18.50 0.90
N GLN A 36 -24.70 -18.22 0.01
CA GLN A 36 -24.43 -16.87 -0.48
C GLN A 36 -24.94 -16.81 -1.93
N PRO A 37 -25.81 -15.86 -2.32
CA PRO A 37 -26.21 -15.71 -3.71
C PRO A 37 -24.93 -15.52 -4.53
N ALA A 38 -24.67 -16.46 -5.43
CA ALA A 38 -23.48 -16.46 -6.25
C ALA A 38 -23.34 -15.08 -6.93
N PRO A 39 -22.17 -14.42 -6.86
CA PRO A 39 -21.98 -13.16 -7.55
C PRO A 39 -22.31 -13.39 -9.02
N ALA A 40 -23.29 -12.65 -9.54
CA ALA A 40 -23.79 -12.80 -10.90
C ALA A 40 -22.59 -12.90 -11.85
N ALA A 41 -22.42 -14.08 -12.47
CA ALA A 41 -21.28 -14.35 -13.31
C ALA A 41 -21.23 -13.30 -14.41
N GLU A 42 -20.20 -12.46 -14.41
CA GLU A 42 -20.01 -11.49 -15.49
C GLU A 42 -20.10 -12.23 -16.84
N PRO A 43 -20.94 -11.75 -17.77
CA PRO A 43 -21.19 -12.47 -19.01
C PRO A 43 -19.86 -12.67 -19.75
N ALA A 44 -19.61 -13.91 -20.20
CA ALA A 44 -18.36 -14.30 -20.85
C ALA A 44 -17.94 -13.38 -22.01
N ALA A 45 -18.91 -12.70 -22.63
CA ALA A 45 -18.70 -11.65 -23.63
C ALA A 45 -17.88 -10.46 -23.09
N ARG A 46 -18.16 -9.95 -21.87
CA ARG A 46 -17.41 -8.84 -21.25
C ARG A 46 -15.96 -9.23 -20.95
N ARG A 47 -15.71 -10.47 -20.52
CA ARG A 47 -14.34 -10.99 -20.29
C ARG A 47 -13.52 -11.06 -21.57
N LYS A 48 -14.11 -11.49 -22.70
CA LYS A 48 -13.39 -11.51 -23.99
C LYS A 48 -13.05 -10.11 -24.49
N GLN A 49 -13.91 -9.13 -24.20
CA GLN A 49 -13.72 -7.73 -24.59
C GLN A 49 -12.58 -7.08 -23.80
N THR A 50 -12.47 -7.35 -22.50
CA THR A 50 -11.38 -6.82 -21.66
C THR A 50 -10.01 -7.40 -22.03
N TYR A 51 -9.93 -8.69 -22.38
CA TYR A 51 -8.67 -9.28 -22.86
C TYR A 51 -8.19 -8.67 -24.18
N ARG A 52 -9.12 -8.43 -25.13
CA ARG A 52 -8.76 -7.82 -26.42
C ARG A 52 -8.27 -6.38 -26.28
N SER A 53 -8.91 -5.58 -25.43
CA SER A 53 -8.46 -4.20 -25.19
C SER A 53 -7.09 -4.15 -24.50
N LEU A 54 -6.80 -5.09 -23.60
CA LEU A 54 -5.47 -5.19 -22.96
C LEU A 54 -4.38 -5.56 -23.96
N ILE A 55 -4.65 -6.51 -24.86
CA ILE A 55 -3.70 -6.91 -25.91
C ILE A 55 -3.46 -5.76 -26.89
N ALA A 56 -4.51 -5.04 -27.29
CA ALA A 56 -4.40 -3.89 -28.19
C ALA A 56 -3.58 -2.75 -27.54
N ALA A 57 -3.89 -2.39 -26.29
CA ALA A 57 -3.13 -1.35 -25.56
C ALA A 57 -1.66 -1.75 -25.34
N ALA A 58 -1.40 -3.03 -25.07
CA ALA A 58 -0.04 -3.56 -24.97
C ALA A 58 0.70 -3.46 -26.31
N ALA A 59 0.05 -3.84 -27.42
CA ALA A 59 0.60 -3.74 -28.76
C ALA A 59 0.91 -2.29 -29.16
N ASP A 60 0.03 -1.35 -28.83
CA ASP A 60 0.25 0.09 -29.08
C ASP A 60 1.41 0.66 -28.25
N SER A 61 1.57 0.23 -26.99
CA SER A 61 2.71 0.66 -26.18
C SER A 61 4.04 0.07 -26.70
N LEU A 62 4.01 -1.18 -27.18
CA LEU A 62 5.16 -1.86 -27.78
C LEU A 62 5.56 -1.19 -29.10
N SER A 63 4.58 -0.83 -29.95
CA SER A 63 4.85 -0.15 -31.23
C SER A 63 5.47 1.24 -31.01
N LYS A 64 4.91 2.04 -30.08
CA LYS A 64 5.46 3.35 -29.68
C LYS A 64 6.85 3.27 -29.06
N SER A 65 7.14 2.21 -28.31
CA SER A 65 8.47 1.99 -27.72
C SER A 65 9.48 1.56 -28.78
N ARG A 66 9.08 0.71 -29.73
CA ARG A 66 9.92 0.30 -30.86
C ARG A 66 10.27 1.47 -31.77
N ALA A 67 9.33 2.40 -32.01
CA ALA A 67 9.58 3.63 -32.75
C ALA A 67 10.64 4.53 -32.08
N ARG A 68 10.83 4.41 -30.76
CA ARG A 68 11.85 5.11 -29.97
C ARG A 68 13.17 4.33 -29.85
N GLY A 69 13.32 3.20 -30.54
CA GLY A 69 14.50 2.34 -30.46
C GLY A 69 14.61 1.55 -29.15
N ALA A 70 13.56 1.50 -28.32
CA ALA A 70 13.59 0.73 -27.08
C ALA A 70 13.61 -0.78 -27.37
N THR A 71 14.42 -1.50 -26.60
CA THR A 71 14.47 -2.96 -26.65
C THR A 71 13.14 -3.59 -26.20
N TRP A 72 12.88 -4.83 -26.60
CA TRP A 72 11.66 -5.55 -26.20
C TRP A 72 11.50 -5.63 -24.66
N GLY A 73 12.60 -5.77 -23.93
CA GLY A 73 12.61 -5.76 -22.46
C GLY A 73 12.18 -4.41 -21.86
N GLN A 74 12.64 -3.28 -22.42
CA GLN A 74 12.24 -1.95 -21.98
C GLN A 74 10.78 -1.66 -22.33
N ALA A 75 10.35 -2.01 -23.54
CA ALA A 75 9.00 -1.79 -24.02
C ALA A 75 7.96 -2.59 -23.19
N THR A 76 8.27 -3.84 -22.83
CA THR A 76 7.43 -4.65 -21.93
C THR A 76 7.39 -4.08 -20.50
N GLN A 77 8.52 -3.59 -19.99
CA GLN A 77 8.56 -2.93 -18.69
C GLN A 77 7.71 -1.64 -18.68
N GLU A 78 7.79 -0.80 -19.71
CA GLU A 78 6.97 0.42 -19.87
C GLU A 78 5.48 0.08 -19.97
N ALA A 79 5.12 -0.97 -20.72
CA ALA A 79 3.75 -1.45 -20.82
C ALA A 79 3.18 -1.90 -19.46
N VAL A 80 3.97 -2.64 -18.68
CA VAL A 80 3.58 -3.07 -17.33
C VAL A 80 3.46 -1.88 -16.37
N ILE A 81 4.36 -0.90 -16.46
CA ILE A 81 4.33 0.32 -15.64
C ILE A 81 3.07 1.13 -15.95
N SER A 82 2.78 1.40 -17.23
CA SER A 82 1.60 2.16 -17.65
C SER A 82 0.29 1.47 -17.27
N TYR A 83 0.19 0.16 -17.46
CA TYR A 83 -0.98 -0.61 -17.02
C TYR A 83 -1.18 -0.52 -15.49
N ARG A 84 -0.09 -0.67 -14.72
CA ARG A 84 -0.14 -0.51 -13.25
C ARG A 84 -0.54 0.91 -12.85
N GLN A 85 -0.02 1.92 -13.53
CA GLN A 85 -0.39 3.32 -13.29
C GLN A 85 -1.88 3.54 -13.54
N GLY A 86 -2.42 3.13 -14.68
CA GLY A 86 -3.85 3.27 -14.97
C GLY A 86 -4.74 2.58 -13.92
N LYS A 87 -4.36 1.39 -13.44
CA LYS A 87 -5.08 0.72 -12.34
C LYS A 87 -5.00 1.48 -11.01
N MET A 88 -3.88 2.13 -10.73
CA MET A 88 -3.71 2.96 -9.54
C MET A 88 -4.53 4.24 -9.65
N ASP A 89 -4.63 4.84 -10.84
CA ASP A 89 -5.42 6.05 -11.09
C ASP A 89 -6.92 5.75 -10.99
N ASP A 90 -7.37 4.60 -11.51
CA ASP A 90 -8.76 4.14 -11.33
C ASP A 90 -9.10 3.89 -9.86
N ALA A 91 -8.22 3.20 -9.13
CA ALA A 91 -8.39 2.98 -7.69
C ALA A 91 -8.37 4.29 -6.90
N PHE A 92 -7.56 5.25 -7.33
CA PHE A 92 -7.50 6.58 -6.75
C PHE A 92 -8.81 7.35 -6.94
N LYS A 93 -9.39 7.33 -8.15
CA LYS A 93 -10.71 7.94 -8.41
C LYS A 93 -11.81 7.32 -7.57
N GLN A 94 -11.85 5.99 -7.48
CA GLN A 94 -12.79 5.28 -6.61
C GLN A 94 -12.63 5.68 -5.14
N PHE A 95 -11.38 5.86 -4.69
CA PHE A 95 -11.09 6.36 -3.34
C PHE A 95 -11.59 7.80 -3.14
N LEU A 96 -11.41 8.70 -4.11
CA LEU A 96 -11.91 10.06 -4.05
C LEU A 96 -13.44 10.09 -4.00
N ASP A 97 -14.11 9.32 -4.84
CA ASP A 97 -15.56 9.21 -4.88
C ASP A 97 -16.11 8.69 -3.56
N HIS A 98 -15.51 7.63 -3.02
CA HIS A 98 -15.85 7.10 -1.71
C HIS A 98 -15.61 8.11 -0.58
N ALA A 99 -14.47 8.81 -0.61
CA ALA A 99 -14.17 9.85 0.37
C ALA A 99 -15.23 10.96 0.34
N LEU A 100 -15.67 11.38 -0.84
CA LEU A 100 -16.70 12.40 -1.03
C LEU A 100 -18.10 11.93 -0.65
N ALA A 101 -18.41 10.65 -0.84
CA ALA A 101 -19.68 10.05 -0.42
C ALA A 101 -19.78 9.93 1.11
N THR A 102 -18.64 9.80 1.79
CA THR A 102 -18.58 9.63 3.25
C THR A 102 -18.40 10.99 3.94
N PRO A 103 -19.40 11.55 4.63
CA PRO A 103 -19.30 12.91 5.17
C PRO A 103 -18.31 13.03 6.34
N LYS A 104 -18.11 11.94 7.10
CA LYS A 104 -17.25 11.93 8.28
C LYS A 104 -16.30 10.74 8.24
N TYR A 105 -15.00 11.00 8.39
CA TYR A 105 -13.96 9.97 8.40
C TYR A 105 -13.45 9.70 9.81
N ASP A 106 -14.07 8.71 10.46
CA ASP A 106 -13.68 8.23 11.79
C ASP A 106 -12.88 6.92 11.71
N LEU A 107 -12.23 6.54 12.81
CA LEU A 107 -11.42 5.33 12.88
C LEU A 107 -12.26 4.06 12.66
N VAL A 108 -13.50 4.04 13.14
CA VAL A 108 -14.41 2.90 13.00
C VAL A 108 -15.07 2.88 11.63
N ASN A 109 -15.83 3.92 11.28
CA ASN A 109 -16.68 3.89 10.09
C ASN A 109 -15.90 4.09 8.78
N GLY A 110 -14.77 4.81 8.80
CA GLY A 110 -13.98 5.09 7.61
C GLY A 110 -12.74 4.19 7.49
N PHE A 111 -11.92 4.14 8.54
CA PHE A 111 -10.63 3.46 8.45
C PHE A 111 -10.75 1.95 8.64
N LYS A 112 -11.44 1.48 9.70
CA LYS A 112 -11.62 0.03 9.94
C LYS A 112 -12.39 -0.65 8.81
N SER A 113 -13.46 -0.03 8.31
CA SER A 113 -14.21 -0.55 7.15
C SER A 113 -13.32 -0.72 5.91
N SER A 114 -12.42 0.23 5.63
CA SER A 114 -11.45 0.11 4.53
C SER A 114 -10.45 -1.04 4.74
N ILE A 115 -10.03 -1.31 5.98
CA ILE A 115 -9.19 -2.48 6.32
C ILE A 115 -9.97 -3.77 6.09
N GLU A 116 -11.23 -3.83 6.51
CA GLU A 116 -12.08 -5.01 6.34
C GLU A 116 -12.39 -5.31 4.86
N GLN A 117 -12.68 -4.27 4.06
CA GLN A 117 -12.81 -4.40 2.61
C GLN A 117 -11.51 -4.90 1.97
N SER A 118 -10.36 -4.37 2.40
CA SER A 118 -9.05 -4.84 1.92
C SER A 118 -8.81 -6.31 2.28
N LEU A 119 -9.17 -6.74 3.49
CA LEU A 119 -9.10 -8.14 3.91
C LEU A 119 -10.04 -9.03 3.08
N GLN A 120 -11.24 -8.55 2.73
CA GLN A 120 -12.18 -9.26 1.84
C GLN A 120 -11.59 -9.43 0.43
N MET A 121 -10.93 -8.39 -0.10
CA MET A 121 -10.27 -8.46 -1.41
C MET A 121 -9.06 -9.40 -1.38
N THR A 122 -8.29 -9.42 -0.30
CA THR A 122 -7.22 -10.45 -0.12
C THR A 122 -7.78 -11.85 0.06
N THR A 123 -9.03 -12.01 0.53
CA THR A 123 -9.65 -13.34 0.59
C THR A 123 -10.09 -13.85 -0.79
N LEU A 124 -10.21 -13.00 -1.81
CA LEU A 124 -10.28 -13.49 -3.20
C LEU A 124 -8.92 -14.01 -3.68
N GLN A 125 -7.82 -13.49 -3.14
CA GLN A 125 -6.50 -14.10 -3.27
C GLN A 125 -6.35 -15.37 -2.41
N LYS A 126 -7.31 -15.73 -1.56
CA LYS A 126 -7.30 -16.98 -0.76
C LYS A 126 -7.35 -18.22 -1.65
N LEU A 127 -7.87 -18.13 -2.87
CA LEU A 127 -7.71 -19.17 -3.90
C LEU A 127 -6.23 -19.47 -4.18
N ARG A 128 -5.37 -18.46 -4.10
CA ARG A 128 -3.91 -18.60 -4.18
C ARG A 128 -3.32 -19.17 -2.89
N GLU A 129 -3.86 -18.81 -1.73
CA GLU A 129 -3.45 -19.36 -0.42
C GLU A 129 -3.84 -20.84 -0.22
N MET A 130 -4.86 -21.35 -0.93
CA MET A 130 -5.19 -22.78 -0.96
C MET A 130 -4.11 -23.63 -1.67
N MET A 131 -3.16 -22.99 -2.35
CA MET A 131 -1.97 -23.71 -2.81
C MET A 131 -0.98 -23.82 -1.65
N PRO A 132 -0.57 -25.05 -1.26
CA PRO A 132 0.33 -25.28 -0.12
C PRO A 132 1.72 -24.64 -0.28
N TRP A 133 2.04 -24.16 -1.48
CA TRP A 133 3.30 -23.50 -1.83
C TRP A 133 3.20 -21.97 -1.81
N SER A 134 2.02 -21.39 -1.61
CA SER A 134 1.87 -19.93 -1.55
C SER A 134 2.22 -19.44 -0.15
N LYS A 135 3.32 -18.68 -0.06
CA LYS A 135 3.64 -17.94 1.17
C LYS A 135 2.47 -17.01 1.52
N GLN A 136 2.13 -16.93 2.81
CA GLN A 136 1.16 -15.95 3.30
C GLN A 136 1.56 -14.54 2.85
N ASP A 137 0.60 -13.75 2.41
CA ASP A 137 0.86 -12.37 2.00
C ASP A 137 1.19 -11.54 3.26
N PRO A 138 2.39 -10.96 3.38
CA PRO A 138 2.76 -10.14 4.55
C PRO A 138 1.81 -8.95 4.74
N ASN A 139 1.16 -8.47 3.68
CA ASN A 139 0.19 -7.38 3.78
C ASN A 139 -1.06 -7.78 4.55
N LYS A 140 -1.53 -9.02 4.37
CA LYS A 140 -2.72 -9.53 5.06
C LYS A 140 -2.51 -9.58 6.57
N LEU A 141 -1.36 -10.11 7.00
CA LEU A 141 -1.00 -10.16 8.42
C LEU A 141 -0.87 -8.76 9.02
N GLU A 142 -0.36 -7.78 8.26
CA GLU A 142 -0.35 -6.39 8.71
C GLU A 142 -1.78 -5.84 8.89
N LEU A 143 -2.69 -6.08 7.94
CA LEU A 143 -4.09 -5.63 8.01
C LEU A 143 -4.85 -6.29 9.18
N GLU A 144 -4.65 -7.59 9.40
CA GLU A 144 -5.23 -8.33 10.53
C GLU A 144 -4.73 -7.76 11.87
N ASN A 145 -3.43 -7.48 11.97
CA ASN A 145 -2.86 -6.83 13.15
C ASN A 145 -3.43 -5.42 13.38
N GLN A 146 -3.62 -4.64 12.32
CA GLN A 146 -4.24 -3.32 12.43
C GLN A 146 -5.68 -3.41 12.92
N LYS A 147 -6.47 -4.33 12.36
CA LYS A 147 -7.84 -4.59 12.81
C LYS A 147 -7.89 -4.98 14.29
N ARG A 148 -7.06 -5.95 14.71
CA ARG A 148 -6.95 -6.40 16.10
C ARG A 148 -6.58 -5.28 17.05
N ILE A 149 -5.68 -4.37 16.66
CA ILE A 149 -5.34 -3.18 17.46
C ILE A 149 -6.57 -2.29 17.65
N ILE A 150 -7.35 -2.02 16.59
CA ILE A 150 -8.56 -1.19 16.66
C ILE A 150 -9.61 -1.84 17.57
N ASP A 151 -9.80 -3.16 17.46
CA ASP A 151 -10.77 -3.91 18.27
C ASP A 151 -10.46 -3.87 19.78
N ASN A 152 -9.21 -3.59 20.16
CA ASN A 152 -8.76 -3.49 21.56
C ASN A 152 -8.62 -2.03 22.07
N MET A 153 -9.07 -1.04 21.29
CA MET A 153 -9.11 0.36 21.74
C MET A 153 -10.36 0.64 22.59
N SER A 154 -10.25 1.53 23.58
CA SER A 154 -11.45 1.99 24.30
C SER A 154 -12.31 2.90 23.44
N PRO A 155 -13.61 3.09 23.76
CA PRO A 155 -14.46 4.02 23.04
C PRO A 155 -13.90 5.45 22.95
N LEU A 156 -13.24 5.93 24.02
CA LEU A 156 -12.59 7.25 24.03
C LEU A 156 -11.37 7.30 23.09
N ASP A 157 -10.59 6.22 23.02
CA ASP A 157 -9.45 6.13 22.09
C ASP A 157 -9.92 6.12 20.63
N LEU A 158 -11.05 5.44 20.35
CA LEU A 158 -11.67 5.39 19.02
C LEU A 158 -12.19 6.75 18.57
N LEU A 159 -12.73 7.56 19.50
CA LEU A 159 -13.19 8.93 19.23
C LEU A 159 -12.03 9.89 19.00
N PHE A 160 -10.92 9.75 19.74
CA PHE A 160 -9.79 10.67 19.70
C PHE A 160 -8.42 9.97 19.48
N PRO A 161 -8.23 9.25 18.37
CA PRO A 161 -7.04 8.41 18.16
C PRO A 161 -5.73 9.20 18.06
N LEU A 162 -5.80 10.48 17.66
CA LEU A 162 -4.63 11.37 17.59
C LEU A 162 -4.18 11.88 18.96
N LYS A 163 -5.01 11.79 20.00
CA LYS A 163 -4.68 12.21 21.37
C LYS A 163 -4.05 11.10 22.21
N ILE A 164 -3.91 9.88 21.65
CA ILE A 164 -3.35 8.73 22.36
C ILE A 164 -1.86 8.97 22.66
N ASN A 165 -1.52 9.02 23.95
CA ASN A 165 -0.15 9.23 24.44
C ASN A 165 0.69 7.94 24.42
N ALA A 166 1.98 8.02 24.77
CA ALA A 166 2.89 6.88 24.73
C ALA A 166 2.51 5.77 25.72
N ALA A 167 2.06 6.11 26.93
CA ALA A 167 1.63 5.13 27.93
C ALA A 167 0.42 4.33 27.43
N ARG A 168 -0.60 5.03 26.91
CA ARG A 168 -1.81 4.43 26.35
C ARG A 168 -1.51 3.51 25.16
N LYS A 169 -0.57 3.89 24.29
CA LYS A 169 -0.11 3.01 23.19
C LYS A 169 0.49 1.70 23.70
N ARG A 170 1.20 1.70 24.83
CA ARG A 170 1.73 0.47 25.44
C ARG A 170 0.59 -0.40 25.96
N THR A 171 -0.40 0.19 26.63
CA THR A 171 -1.58 -0.54 27.12
C THR A 171 -2.36 -1.20 25.98
N ILE A 172 -2.65 -0.45 24.90
CA ILE A 172 -3.34 -0.99 23.70
C ILE A 172 -2.50 -2.11 23.06
N ALA A 173 -1.18 -1.92 22.96
CA ALA A 173 -0.30 -2.91 22.38
C ALA A 173 -0.28 -4.21 23.19
N LEU A 174 -0.25 -4.13 24.53
CA LEU A 174 -0.33 -5.28 25.41
C LEU A 174 -1.66 -6.01 25.27
N ALA A 175 -2.79 -5.29 25.30
CA ALA A 175 -4.12 -5.88 25.09
C ALA A 175 -4.25 -6.57 23.72
N ALA A 176 -3.75 -5.91 22.67
CA ALA A 176 -3.74 -6.44 21.33
C ALA A 176 -2.59 -7.42 21.05
N GLY A 177 -1.76 -7.81 22.03
CA GLY A 177 -0.59 -8.68 21.85
C GLY A 177 0.33 -8.29 20.69
N THR A 178 0.59 -6.99 20.54
CA THR A 178 1.46 -6.39 19.52
C THR A 178 2.51 -5.46 20.16
N ILE A 179 3.36 -4.84 19.34
CA ILE A 179 4.33 -3.84 19.80
C ILE A 179 3.73 -2.43 19.76
N SER A 180 4.11 -1.55 20.70
CA SER A 180 3.68 -0.14 20.73
C SER A 180 4.04 0.64 19.46
N GLY A 181 5.07 0.19 18.73
CA GLY A 181 5.43 0.69 17.42
C GLY A 181 4.36 0.44 16.35
N ALA A 182 3.66 -0.69 16.40
CA ALA A 182 2.57 -1.05 15.48
C ALA A 182 1.36 -0.14 15.72
N VAL A 183 0.98 0.09 16.98
CA VAL A 183 -0.08 1.06 17.35
C VAL A 183 0.29 2.46 16.85
N SER A 184 1.54 2.87 17.01
CA SER A 184 2.03 4.15 16.48
C SER A 184 2.00 4.22 14.95
N LYS A 185 2.26 3.11 14.26
CA LYS A 185 2.17 3.02 12.79
C LYS A 185 0.71 3.18 12.34
N LEU A 186 -0.21 2.48 12.99
CA LEU A 186 -1.65 2.56 12.73
C LEU A 186 -2.19 3.97 12.90
N ILE A 187 -1.93 4.62 14.04
CA ILE A 187 -2.40 5.98 14.31
C ILE A 187 -1.87 6.96 13.25
N ARG A 188 -0.62 6.76 12.78
CA ARG A 188 -0.09 7.56 11.67
C ARG A 188 -0.86 7.30 10.39
N HIS A 189 -1.05 6.05 9.98
CA HIS A 189 -1.81 5.72 8.76
C HIS A 189 -3.21 6.33 8.79
N PHE A 190 -3.92 6.21 9.91
CA PHE A 190 -5.21 6.87 10.13
C PHE A 190 -5.13 8.39 9.95
N ALA A 191 -4.11 9.04 10.55
CA ALA A 191 -3.92 10.48 10.42
C ALA A 191 -3.70 10.90 8.96
N GLN A 192 -2.98 10.12 8.16
CA GLN A 192 -2.76 10.43 6.74
C GLN A 192 -4.05 10.28 5.94
N ALA A 193 -4.76 9.16 6.13
CA ALA A 193 -6.03 8.90 5.45
C ALA A 193 -7.07 9.98 5.77
N ARG A 194 -7.17 10.38 7.04
CA ARG A 194 -8.03 11.48 7.48
C ARG A 194 -7.63 12.82 6.87
N ALA A 195 -6.33 13.14 6.83
CA ALA A 195 -5.87 14.39 6.23
C ALA A 195 -6.20 14.47 4.73
N ILE A 196 -6.11 13.35 4.01
CA ILE A 196 -6.52 13.28 2.59
C ILE A 196 -8.04 13.47 2.47
N HIS A 197 -8.83 12.78 3.30
CA HIS A 197 -10.28 12.92 3.31
C HIS A 197 -10.73 14.36 3.57
N ASP A 198 -10.23 14.97 4.64
CA ASP A 198 -10.54 16.35 5.01
C ASP A 198 -10.12 17.34 3.90
N PHE A 199 -8.98 17.09 3.24
CA PHE A 199 -8.52 17.88 2.09
C PHE A 199 -9.45 17.81 0.88
N VAL A 200 -9.88 16.60 0.50
CA VAL A 200 -10.78 16.39 -0.64
C VAL A 200 -12.14 17.06 -0.38
N HIS A 201 -12.68 16.94 0.84
CA HIS A 201 -13.91 17.64 1.24
C HIS A 201 -13.76 19.16 1.22
N ALA A 202 -12.65 19.69 1.73
CA ALA A 202 -12.38 21.12 1.70
C ALA A 202 -12.33 21.66 0.27
N ARG A 203 -11.69 20.94 -0.66
CA ARG A 203 -11.67 21.32 -2.08
C ARG A 203 -13.06 21.32 -2.70
N LYS A 204 -13.89 20.31 -2.41
CA LYS A 204 -15.27 20.22 -2.90
C LYS A 204 -16.10 21.39 -2.38
N ARG A 205 -15.97 21.71 -1.09
CA ARG A 205 -16.67 22.84 -0.46
C ARG A 205 -16.32 24.19 -1.09
N TRP A 206 -15.10 24.34 -1.60
CA TRP A 206 -14.62 25.56 -2.25
C TRP A 206 -14.67 25.53 -3.79
N ASN A 207 -15.34 24.54 -4.39
CA ASN A 207 -15.41 24.36 -5.84
C ASN A 207 -14.04 24.40 -6.54
N LYS A 208 -12.99 23.89 -5.88
CA LYS A 208 -11.65 23.77 -6.47
C LYS A 208 -11.57 22.49 -7.31
N PRO A 209 -10.77 22.45 -8.39
CA PRO A 209 -10.63 21.25 -9.21
C PRO A 209 -10.10 20.08 -8.38
N MET A 210 -10.67 18.88 -8.58
CA MET A 210 -10.18 17.68 -7.92
C MET A 210 -8.85 17.24 -8.53
N PRO A 211 -7.93 16.66 -7.74
CA PRO A 211 -6.69 16.10 -8.28
C PRO A 211 -7.02 14.93 -9.21
N ASN A 212 -6.32 14.84 -10.34
CA ASN A 212 -6.50 13.74 -11.29
C ASN A 212 -5.75 12.49 -10.81
N ASP A 213 -4.56 12.70 -10.24
CA ASP A 213 -3.64 11.64 -9.84
C ASP A 213 -3.17 11.80 -8.39
N THR A 214 -2.63 10.71 -7.84
CA THR A 214 -2.05 10.69 -6.48
C THR A 214 -0.90 11.69 -6.31
N LYS A 215 -0.07 11.90 -7.34
CA LYS A 215 1.05 12.86 -7.29
C LYS A 215 0.53 14.28 -7.14
N GLU A 216 -0.43 14.65 -7.98
CA GLU A 216 -1.06 15.98 -7.97
C GLU A 216 -1.74 16.24 -6.62
N LEU A 217 -2.43 15.24 -6.04
CA LEU A 217 -2.99 15.34 -4.70
C LEU A 217 -1.93 15.76 -3.67
N PHE A 218 -0.79 15.07 -3.62
CA PHE A 218 0.25 15.38 -2.63
C PHE A 218 0.92 16.74 -2.88
N GLU A 219 1.09 17.15 -4.13
CA GLU A 219 1.58 18.48 -4.48
C GLU A 219 0.62 19.57 -4.02
N LEU A 220 -0.67 19.41 -4.28
CA LEU A 220 -1.71 20.35 -3.83
C LEU A 220 -1.81 20.40 -2.31
N MET A 221 -1.73 19.25 -1.62
CA MET A 221 -1.70 19.19 -0.16
C MET A 221 -0.45 19.88 0.42
N ARG A 222 0.67 19.88 -0.31
CA ARG A 222 1.91 20.56 0.10
C ARG A 222 1.76 22.08 0.04
N VAL A 223 1.06 22.59 -0.96
CA VAL A 223 0.86 24.04 -1.16
C VAL A 223 -0.23 24.59 -0.23
N ALA A 224 -1.32 23.85 -0.05
CA ALA A 224 -2.48 24.29 0.72
C ALA A 224 -2.92 23.21 1.72
N PRO A 225 -2.24 23.08 2.87
CA PRO A 225 -2.61 22.10 3.88
C PRO A 225 -3.98 22.45 4.46
N SER A 226 -4.99 21.61 4.23
CA SER A 226 -6.37 21.85 4.71
C SER A 226 -6.54 21.59 6.19
N THR A 227 -5.65 20.80 6.81
CA THR A 227 -5.90 20.20 8.12
C THR A 227 -4.62 20.10 8.95
N ARG A 228 -4.76 20.31 10.26
CA ARG A 228 -3.73 20.01 11.28
C ARG A 228 -3.15 18.60 11.17
N GLY A 229 -3.91 17.64 10.63
CA GLY A 229 -3.42 16.28 10.35
C GLY A 229 -2.22 16.25 9.38
N TYR A 230 -2.23 17.11 8.36
CA TYR A 230 -1.12 17.24 7.42
C TYR A 230 0.09 17.91 8.07
N GLU A 231 -0.12 18.97 8.86
CA GLU A 231 0.94 19.62 9.63
C GLU A 231 1.65 18.62 10.56
N LEU A 232 0.88 17.81 11.28
CA LEU A 232 1.43 16.75 12.15
C LEU A 232 2.24 15.72 11.36
N MET A 233 1.82 15.38 10.14
CA MET A 233 2.60 14.51 9.25
C MET A 233 3.92 15.15 8.84
N VAL A 234 3.88 16.42 8.40
CA VAL A 234 5.06 17.17 7.95
C VAL A 234 6.05 17.32 9.10
N GLU A 235 5.58 17.73 10.28
CA GLU A 235 6.39 17.83 11.49
C GLU A 235 7.02 16.48 11.87
N ALA A 236 6.25 15.40 11.83
CA ALA A 236 6.76 14.07 12.17
C ALA A 236 7.87 13.63 11.21
N ASN A 237 7.74 13.95 9.91
CA ASN A 237 8.77 13.67 8.91
C ASN A 237 9.99 14.57 9.10
N GLN A 238 9.81 15.87 9.36
CA GLN A 238 10.91 16.79 9.65
C GLN A 238 11.70 16.35 10.90
N LYS A 239 11.02 15.99 12.00
CA LYS A 239 11.64 15.49 13.24
C LYS A 239 12.45 14.20 12.98
N ARG A 240 11.96 13.30 12.11
CA ARG A 240 12.70 12.09 11.69
C ARG A 240 13.96 12.43 10.90
N HIS A 241 13.86 13.35 9.94
CA HIS A 241 15.03 13.81 9.17
C HIS A 241 16.07 14.48 10.07
N GLN A 242 15.64 15.33 11.00
CA GLN A 242 16.54 15.95 11.98
C GLN A 242 17.22 14.90 12.86
N LYS A 243 16.48 13.90 13.37
CA LYS A 243 17.05 12.81 14.16
C LYS A 243 18.09 12.01 13.36
N ARG A 244 17.79 11.67 12.10
CA ARG A 244 18.74 10.98 11.20
C ARG A 244 20.01 11.80 10.99
N ARG A 245 19.89 13.11 10.72
CA ARG A 245 21.05 14.01 10.57
C ARG A 245 21.90 14.06 11.84
N ARG A 246 21.28 14.10 13.03
CA ARG A 246 22.01 14.06 14.31
C ARG A 246 22.78 12.76 14.49
N ILE A 247 22.19 11.61 14.17
CA ILE A 247 22.87 10.30 14.25
C ILE A 247 24.06 10.24 13.29
N VAL A 248 23.87 10.65 12.04
CA VAL A 248 24.94 10.68 11.02
C VAL A 248 26.08 11.61 11.45
N ASN A 249 25.75 12.81 11.95
CA ASN A 249 26.76 13.76 12.44
C ASN A 249 27.51 13.21 13.66
N HIS A 250 26.81 12.53 14.57
CA HIS A 250 27.43 11.90 15.74
C HIS A 250 28.38 10.77 15.34
N GLN A 251 27.99 9.90 14.41
CA GLN A 251 28.86 8.85 13.85
C GLN A 251 30.09 9.44 13.15
N ARG A 252 29.90 10.51 12.36
CA ARG A 252 30.98 11.21 11.67
C ARG A 252 31.97 11.84 12.66
N ASN A 253 31.50 12.40 13.77
CA ASN A 253 32.35 12.98 14.80
C ASN A 253 33.13 11.92 15.60
N HIS A 254 32.53 10.74 15.84
CA HIS A 254 33.25 9.61 16.46
C HIS A 254 34.38 9.11 15.57
N PHE A 255 34.15 8.99 14.25
CA PHE A 255 35.18 8.56 13.30
C PHE A 255 36.37 9.54 13.25
N LYS A 256 36.11 10.84 13.35
CA LYS A 256 37.17 11.87 13.33
C LYS A 256 38.04 11.93 14.60
N ARG A 257 37.60 11.37 15.72
CA ARG A 257 38.33 11.41 17.00
C ARG A 257 39.14 10.14 17.28
N GLY A 258 38.96 9.09 16.47
CA GLY A 258 39.66 7.80 16.61
C GLY A 258 40.84 7.62 15.65
N HIS A 259 41.21 8.66 14.93
CA HIS A 259 42.40 8.75 14.07
C HIS A 259 43.25 9.92 14.55
#